data_AF-A0A917FTG2-F1
#
_entry.id   AF-A0A917FTG2-F1
#
_cell.length_a   1.000
_cell.length_b   1.000
_cell.length_c   1.000
_cell.angle_alpha   90.00
_cell.angle_beta   90.00
_cell.angle_gamma   90.00
#
_symmetry.space_group_name_H-M   'P 1'
#
loop_
_entity.id
_entity.type
_entity.pdbx_description
1 polymer ?
#
loop_
_entity_poly.entity_id
_entity_poly.type
_entity_poly.pdbx_seq_one_letter_code
_entity_poly.pdbx_strand_id
1 'polypeptide(L)' 'MVNIGEWENAEPGVKRKIFAPGERLMMMEVHFEAGAEGYLHSHPHEQMSYCLKGKIQFVINVIMGRV' A
#
# COMPACT_ATOMS: atom_id res chain seq x y z
N MET A 1 13.89 9.90 -6.14
CA MET A 1 13.32 10.93 -5.27
C MET A 1 11.82 10.68 -5.25
N VAL A 2 11.19 10.61 -4.07
CA VAL A 2 9.74 10.36 -3.98
C VAL A 2 9.02 11.68 -4.22
N ASN A 3 7.99 11.67 -5.06
CA ASN A 3 7.15 12.83 -5.30
C ASN A 3 6.03 12.88 -4.26
N ILE A 4 6.08 13.86 -3.37
CA ILE A 4 5.08 14.04 -2.31
C ILE A 4 3.82 14.66 -2.91
N GLY A 5 2.67 14.04 -2.63
CA GLY A 5 1.36 14.55 -3.07
C GLY A 5 0.98 14.17 -4.50
N GLU A 6 1.81 13.39 -5.20
CA GLU A 6 1.58 12.97 -6.58
C GLU A 6 1.33 11.47 -6.67
N TRP A 7 0.60 11.05 -7.71
CA TRP A 7 0.40 9.64 -8.03
C TRP A 7 1.61 9.12 -8.80
N GLU A 8 2.17 8.01 -8.35
CA GLU A 8 3.25 7.30 -9.01
C GLU A 8 2.93 5.81 -9.19
N ASN A 9 3.45 5.21 -10.25
CA ASN A 9 3.38 3.76 -10.44
C ASN A 9 4.32 3.08 -9.45
N ALA A 10 3.78 2.12 -8.69
CA ALA A 10 4.55 1.35 -7.72
C ALA A 10 4.92 -0.03 -8.28
N GLU A 11 3.91 -0.74 -8.81
CA GLU A 11 4.00 -2.10 -9.35
C GLU A 11 3.01 -2.22 -10.53
N PRO A 12 3.04 -3.29 -11.33
CA PRO A 12 2.08 -3.48 -12.43
C PRO A 12 0.63 -3.42 -11.94
N GLY A 13 -0.15 -2.44 -12.43
CA GLY A 13 -1.54 -2.22 -12.02
C GLY A 13 -1.71 -1.61 -10.61
N VAL A 14 -0.62 -1.17 -9.98
CA VAL A 14 -0.63 -0.54 -8.65
C VAL A 14 -0.04 0.86 -8.75
N LYS A 15 -0.83 1.85 -8.35
CA LYS A 15 -0.34 3.23 -8.15
C LYS A 15 -0.48 3.63 -6.70
N ARG A 16 0.42 4.48 -6.24
CA ARG A 16 0.37 5.04 -4.90
C ARG A 16 0.56 6.55 -4.92
N LYS A 17 0.05 7.20 -3.89
CA LYS A 17 0.31 8.60 -3.59
C LYS A 17 0.82 8.71 -2.17
N ILE A 18 2.05 9.18 -2.03
CA ILE A 18 2.69 9.36 -0.73
C ILE A 18 2.36 10.77 -0.22
N PHE A 19 1.83 10.87 0.99
CA PHE A 19 1.54 12.14 1.63
C PHE A 19 2.78 12.67 2.35
N ALA A 20 2.78 13.96 2.69
CA ALA A 20 3.86 14.56 3.47
C ALA A 20 4.01 13.78 4.79
N PRO A 21 5.19 13.20 5.07
CA PRO A 21 5.39 12.43 6.29
C PRO A 21 5.39 13.34 7.52
N GLY A 22 4.86 12.82 8.63
CA GLY A 22 5.07 13.43 9.94
C GLY A 22 6.39 12.97 10.57
N GLU A 23 6.59 13.27 11.85
CA GLU A 23 7.82 12.89 12.56
C GLU A 23 7.98 11.37 12.73
N ARG A 24 6.87 10.65 12.88
CA ARG A 24 6.85 9.22 13.25
C ARG A 24 5.95 8.36 12.38
N LEU A 25 5.16 8.97 11.50
CA LEU A 25 4.18 8.27 10.67
C LEU A 25 4.29 8.75 9.23
N MET A 26 4.32 7.79 8.32
CA MET A 26 4.14 8.00 6.89
C MET A 26 2.79 7.45 6.50
N MET A 27 2.10 8.14 5.59
CA MET A 27 0.85 7.67 5.01
C MET A 27 0.96 7.69 3.50
N MET A 28 0.33 6.70 2.88
CA MET A 28 0.10 6.68 1.45
C MET A 28 -1.29 6.15 1.14
N GLU A 29 -1.84 6.56 0.02
CA GLU A 29 -3.02 5.94 -0.56
C GLU A 29 -2.56 5.04 -1.72
N VAL A 30 -3.05 3.81 -1.77
CA VAL A 30 -2.68 2.83 -2.78
C VAL A 30 -3.92 2.38 -3.53
N HIS A 31 -3.87 2.44 -4.86
CA HIS A 31 -4.93 1.99 -5.75
C HIS A 31 -4.44 0.78 -6.53
N PHE A 32 -5.21 -0.29 -6.44
CA PHE A 32 -5.02 -1.52 -7.21
C PHE A 32 -6.07 -1.56 -8.32
N GLU A 33 -5.62 -1.83 -9.54
CA GLU A 33 -6.50 -2.30 -10.60
C GLU A 33 -7.04 -3.70 -10.28
N ALA A 34 -8.16 -4.08 -10.89
CA ALA A 34 -8.76 -5.39 -10.64
C ALA A 34 -7.79 -6.51 -11.08
N GLY A 35 -7.41 -7.37 -10.15
CA GLY A 35 -6.46 -8.46 -10.39
C GLY A 35 -4.99 -8.04 -10.30
N ALA A 36 -4.67 -6.78 -9.98
CA ALA A 36 -3.31 -6.37 -9.66
C ALA A 36 -2.87 -6.99 -8.32
N GLU A 37 -1.60 -7.32 -8.23
CA GLU A 37 -0.99 -7.95 -7.05
C GLU A 37 0.22 -7.13 -6.61
N GLY A 38 0.36 -6.95 -5.30
CA GLY A 38 1.58 -6.40 -4.72
C GLY A 38 2.57 -7.48 -4.32
N TYR A 39 3.86 -7.17 -4.39
CA TYR A 39 4.89 -8.15 -4.05
C TYR A 39 4.94 -8.39 -2.54
N LEU A 40 5.12 -9.65 -2.11
CA LEU A 40 5.37 -9.96 -0.70
C LEU A 40 6.71 -9.37 -0.28
N HIS A 41 6.70 -8.60 0.81
CA HIS A 41 7.90 -7.97 1.36
C HIS A 41 7.77 -7.79 2.88
N SER A 42 8.86 -7.38 3.52
CA SER A 42 8.91 -7.06 4.94
C SER A 42 9.87 -5.90 5.21
N HIS A 43 9.62 -5.18 6.30
CA HIS A 43 10.46 -4.08 6.77
C HIS A 43 10.31 -3.94 8.29
N PRO A 44 11.28 -3.31 9.00
CA PRO A 44 11.22 -3.15 10.46
C PRO A 44 10.14 -2.17 10.92
N HIS A 45 9.56 -1.38 10.01
CA HIS A 45 8.52 -0.41 10.31
C HIS A 45 7.18 -1.12 10.59
N GLU A 46 6.46 -0.66 11.61
CA GLU A 46 5.07 -1.07 11.82
C GLU A 46 4.19 -0.50 10.68
N GLN A 47 3.34 -1.35 10.11
CA GLN A 47 2.45 -0.97 9.00
C GLN A 47 1.01 -1.35 9.32
N MET A 48 0.11 -0.41 9.03
CA MET A 48 -1.33 -0.60 9.09
C MET A 48 -1.94 -0.22 7.75
N SER A 49 -2.86 -1.07 7.25
CA SER A 49 -3.61 -0.83 6.02
C SER A 49 -5.10 -0.76 6.32
N TYR A 50 -5.80 0.18 5.67
CA TYR A 50 -7.24 0.32 5.77
C TYR A 50 -7.86 0.35 4.36
N CYS A 51 -8.83 -0.52 4.09
CA CYS A 51 -9.48 -0.57 2.78
C CYS A 51 -10.54 0.52 2.68
N LEU A 52 -10.23 1.60 1.97
CA LEU A 52 -11.17 2.70 1.74
C LEU A 52 -12.35 2.29 0.85
N LYS A 53 -12.11 1.43 -0.15
CA LYS A 53 -13.10 0.97 -1.12
C LYS A 53 -12.66 -0.33 -1.77
N GLY A 54 -13.64 -1.21 -2.04
CA GLY A 54 -13.42 -2.46 -2.75
C GLY A 54 -13.22 -3.62 -1.78
N LYS A 55 -12.46 -4.62 -2.22
CA LYS A 55 -12.07 -5.79 -1.43
C LYS A 55 -10.64 -6.15 -1.78
N ILE A 56 -9.87 -6.61 -0.81
CA ILE A 56 -8.49 -7.05 -1.02
C ILE A 56 -8.22 -8.33 -0.23
N GLN A 57 -7.58 -9.29 -0.88
CA GLN A 57 -7.00 -10.45 -0.21
C GLN A 57 -5.56 -10.12 0.14
N PHE A 58 -5.14 -10.45 1.36
CA PHE A 58 -3.80 -10.14 1.84
C PHE A 58 -3.20 -11.34 2.57
N VAL A 59 -1.87 -11.32 2.66
CA VAL A 59 -1.09 -12.31 3.41
C VAL A 59 -0.20 -11.57 4.41
N ILE A 60 -0.29 -11.94 5.68
CA ILE A 60 0.61 -11.47 6.74
C ILE A 60 1.26 -12.71 7.34
N ASN A 61 2.56 -12.86 7.12
CA ASN A 61 3.31 -14.07 7.43
C ASN A 61 2.67 -15.31 6.78
N VAL A 62 2.05 -16.18 7.58
CA VAL A 62 1.36 -17.40 7.11
C VAL A 62 -0.16 -17.26 7.10
N ILE A 63 -0.68 -16.09 7.49
CA ILE A 63 -2.12 -15.86 7.64
C ILE A 63 -2.64 -15.20 6.38
N MET A 64 -3.65 -15.83 5.76
CA MET A 64 -4.43 -15.23 4.69
C MET A 64 -5.66 -14.54 5.26
N GLY A 65 -5.92 -13.32 4.79
CA GLY A 65 -7.09 -12.54 5.17
C GLY A 65 -7.74 -11.87 3.97
N ARG A 66 -8.93 -11.33 4.22
CA ARG A 66 -9.68 -10.53 3.24
C ARG A 66 -10.44 -9.44 3.98
N VAL A 67 -10.46 -8.25 3.38
CA VAL A 67 -11.42 -7.18 3.67
C VAL A 67 -12.24 -6.87 2.43
#